data_AF-A0AAF0Q379-F1
#
_entry.id   AF-A0AAF0Q379-F1
#
_cell.length_a   1.000
_cell.length_b   1.000
_cell.length_c   1.000
_cell.angle_alpha   90.00
_cell.angle_beta   90.00
_cell.angle_gamma   90.00
#
_symmetry.space_group_name_H-M   'P 1'
#
loop_
_entity.id
_entity.type
_entity.pdbx_description
1 polymer ?
#
loop_
_entity_poly.entity_id
_entity_poly.type
_entity_poly.pdbx_seq_one_letter_code
_entity_poly.pdbx_strand_id
1 'polypeptide(L)'
;MASLNPWGKLDELDNERLMARRKTRKRIIIIAISSIVLVSIVIGAVVGGVSHNKNKSSQQNDNVSSMTSTISAVCNLTLYPDSCISSLSPYAAKGNALKPQDIYKMSVLVALNELSGASDNFLKSDTFKNINDPAAAKAIQSCHELLSLAFDHLNDTLSVAETSLLDAFDDLRTWLSSAGTYQQTCIDSFENVTSNSAIRKAAGQNLNNSTRYTSNSLALISSLENSITSLGAIGKRRRLMGYEDDNDDEYPSWLSSSNDRKLLQKSSETKIKVNVVVAKDGSGKYKSIKAALKAAPEKSKKRFVIYVKKGVYKENVRVEKTKWNIMIIGDGKDATIVSGNRNFIDGTPTFQSATFAVFGKGFVARDIGFVNTAGAAKHQAVALMSTADESVFYRCRMDAFQDTLYAHSNRQFYKECDIYGTVDFIFGNSAVVLQNCNILPRIPMSGQQNTITAQGKVDPNQNTGISIQNCSVMPWGNLTGINTFLGRPWKNYSTTVFMESNLGGFIHPNGWMPWVGTTAPSTIFYAEYNNTGAGANTKNRVNWEGLKLGLTSKIASKFTVKPFIQGNKWLPAAGVPFMAGL
;
A
#
# COMPACT_ATOMS: atom_id res chain seq x y z
N MET A 1 -28.01 82.56 20.94
CA MET A 1 -27.79 81.40 21.83
C MET A 1 -27.50 80.20 20.93
N ALA A 2 -26.24 79.85 20.66
CA ALA A 2 -25.39 78.91 21.43
C ALA A 2 -26.10 77.54 21.59
N SER A 3 -25.56 76.39 21.18
CA SER A 3 -24.19 75.90 21.37
C SER A 3 -23.74 74.82 20.35
N LEU A 4 -22.42 74.69 20.26
CA LEU A 4 -21.63 73.68 19.54
C LEU A 4 -21.65 72.27 20.18
N ASN A 5 -21.65 71.24 19.32
CA ASN A 5 -20.89 69.94 19.34
C ASN A 5 -21.03 68.95 20.54
N PRO A 6 -20.54 67.68 20.47
CA PRO A 6 -20.20 66.76 19.36
C PRO A 6 -20.60 65.26 19.62
N TRP A 7 -20.19 64.36 18.71
CA TRP A 7 -19.97 62.89 18.84
C TRP A 7 -20.98 61.94 18.21
N GLY A 8 -20.60 61.45 17.02
CA GLY A 8 -21.18 60.29 16.35
C GLY A 8 -20.92 59.00 17.12
N LYS A 9 -21.94 58.14 17.16
CA LYS A 9 -21.83 56.76 17.64
C LYS A 9 -20.84 55.98 16.76
N LEU A 10 -19.78 55.49 17.38
CA LEU A 10 -18.91 54.47 16.81
C LEU A 10 -19.69 53.15 16.71
N ASP A 11 -19.64 52.53 15.54
CA ASP A 11 -20.19 51.22 15.26
C ASP A 11 -19.47 50.17 16.14
N GLU A 12 -20.24 49.44 16.94
CA GLU A 12 -19.76 48.45 17.91
C GLU A 12 -18.96 47.33 17.20
N LEU A 13 -19.31 47.07 15.94
CA LEU A 13 -18.61 46.15 15.04
C LEU A 13 -17.19 46.63 14.66
N ASP A 14 -17.00 47.93 14.50
CA ASP A 14 -15.69 48.50 14.15
C ASP A 14 -14.73 48.52 15.35
N ASN A 15 -15.27 48.64 16.56
CA ASN A 15 -14.48 48.57 17.78
C ASN A 15 -13.99 47.13 18.06
N GLU A 16 -14.83 46.12 17.81
CA GLU A 16 -14.43 44.71 17.85
C GLU A 16 -13.38 44.36 16.78
N ARG A 17 -13.54 44.87 15.56
CA ARG A 17 -12.54 44.73 14.48
C ARG A 17 -11.22 45.41 14.83
N LEU A 18 -11.24 46.57 15.48
CA LEU A 18 -10.05 47.25 15.97
C LEU A 18 -9.35 46.48 17.10
N MET A 19 -10.11 45.89 18.03
CA MET A 19 -9.56 45.04 19.09
C MET A 19 -8.97 43.73 18.56
N ALA A 20 -9.63 43.08 17.59
CA ALA A 20 -9.09 41.91 16.90
C ALA A 20 -7.80 42.26 16.13
N ARG A 21 -7.77 43.37 15.38
CA ARG A 21 -6.57 43.86 14.68
C ARG A 21 -5.43 44.19 15.64
N ARG A 22 -5.71 44.77 16.81
CA ARG A 22 -4.70 45.03 17.86
C ARG A 22 -4.16 43.74 18.45
N LYS A 23 -4.98 42.71 18.67
CA LYS A 23 -4.56 41.39 19.17
C LYS A 23 -3.69 40.64 18.14
N THR A 24 -4.04 40.73 16.85
CA THR A 24 -3.26 40.17 15.75
C THR A 24 -1.94 40.92 15.54
N ARG A 25 -1.94 42.26 15.60
CA ARG A 25 -0.70 43.07 15.55
C ARG A 25 0.22 42.78 16.74
N LYS A 26 -0.32 42.64 17.96
CA LYS A 26 0.48 42.22 19.13
C LYS A 26 1.09 40.83 18.93
N ARG A 27 0.35 39.86 18.39
CA ARG A 27 0.91 38.52 18.06
C ARG A 27 1.98 38.59 16.97
N ILE A 28 1.78 39.40 15.93
CA ILE A 28 2.78 39.59 14.86
C ILE A 28 4.04 40.28 15.40
N ILE A 29 3.90 41.28 16.27
CA ILE A 29 5.03 41.97 16.91
C ILE A 29 5.78 40.99 17.84
N ILE A 30 5.08 40.17 18.62
CA ILE A 30 5.70 39.15 19.47
C ILE A 30 6.45 38.14 18.61
N ILE A 31 5.83 37.62 17.53
CA ILE A 31 6.50 36.69 16.61
C ILE A 31 7.72 37.35 15.95
N ALA A 32 7.63 38.61 15.52
CA ALA A 32 8.74 39.34 14.91
C ALA A 32 9.89 39.57 15.91
N ILE A 33 9.60 39.97 17.15
CA ILE A 33 10.62 40.16 18.19
C ILE A 33 11.24 38.80 18.58
N SER A 34 10.44 37.75 18.74
CA SER A 34 10.94 36.39 18.98
C SER A 34 11.81 35.87 17.84
N SER A 35 11.46 36.21 16.59
CA SER A 35 12.26 35.85 15.41
C SER A 35 13.58 36.60 15.38
N ILE A 36 13.60 37.90 15.73
CA ILE A 36 14.82 38.71 15.82
C ILE A 36 15.72 38.19 16.92
N VAL A 37 15.18 37.87 18.11
CA VAL A 37 15.95 37.29 19.22
C VAL A 37 16.55 35.93 18.83
N LEU A 38 15.78 35.09 18.12
CA LEU A 38 16.27 33.78 17.66
C LEU A 38 17.38 33.94 16.61
N VAL A 39 17.26 34.91 15.69
CA VAL A 39 18.31 35.26 14.74
C VAL A 39 19.54 35.83 15.45
N SER A 40 19.39 36.66 16.48
CA SER A 40 20.51 37.17 17.28
C SER A 40 21.22 36.08 18.09
N ILE A 41 20.49 35.09 18.61
CA ILE A 41 21.08 33.92 19.28
C ILE A 41 21.84 33.05 18.27
N VAL A 42 21.30 32.85 17.06
CA VAL A 42 21.97 32.10 16.00
C VAL A 42 23.22 32.84 15.52
N ILE A 43 23.18 34.17 15.33
CA ILE A 43 24.35 34.98 14.98
C ILE A 43 25.36 34.97 16.13
N GLY A 44 24.92 35.05 17.39
CA GLY A 44 25.79 34.95 18.56
C GLY A 44 26.50 33.58 18.67
N ALA A 45 25.80 32.49 18.34
CA ALA A 45 26.38 31.15 18.29
C ALA A 45 27.37 30.98 17.11
N VAL A 46 27.07 31.58 15.95
CA VAL A 46 27.92 31.51 14.76
C VAL A 46 29.16 32.40 14.88
N VAL A 47 29.04 33.59 15.50
CA VAL A 47 30.18 34.51 15.70
C VAL A 47 31.01 34.11 16.93
N GLY A 48 30.38 33.60 17.99
CA GLY A 48 31.07 33.05 19.16
C GLY A 48 31.91 31.81 18.88
N GLY A 49 31.57 31.05 17.83
CA GLY A 49 32.36 29.90 17.36
C GLY A 49 33.58 30.25 16.49
N VAL A 50 33.73 31.51 16.06
CA VAL A 50 34.77 31.91 15.08
C VAL A 50 35.91 32.72 15.71
N SER A 51 35.84 33.06 17.01
CA SER A 51 36.92 33.75 17.73
C SER A 51 37.54 32.89 18.85
N HIS A 52 37.97 31.68 18.50
CA HIS A 52 39.05 30.99 19.21
C HIS A 52 39.80 30.08 18.23
N ASN A 53 40.75 30.68 17.51
CA ASN A 53 41.65 29.93 16.65
C ASN A 53 43.09 30.11 17.16
N LYS A 54 43.54 29.17 17.98
CA LYS A 54 44.95 28.77 18.10
C LYS A 54 45.02 27.41 18.80
N ASN A 55 44.73 26.35 18.06
CA ASN A 55 45.52 25.12 18.06
C ASN A 55 45.05 24.19 16.94
N LYS A 56 45.96 23.87 16.02
CA LYS A 56 45.76 22.92 14.93
C LYS A 56 45.68 21.50 15.50
N SER A 57 44.50 21.07 15.95
CA SER A 57 44.17 19.65 16.19
C SER A 57 42.68 19.45 16.55
N SER A 58 41.71 19.80 15.68
CA SER A 58 40.28 19.56 15.99
C SER A 58 39.28 19.42 14.83
N GLN A 59 39.71 19.30 13.56
CA GLN A 59 38.74 19.15 12.45
C GLN A 59 37.96 17.82 12.44
N GLN A 60 38.40 16.81 13.19
CA GLN A 60 37.76 15.50 13.22
C GLN A 60 36.58 15.42 14.22
N ASN A 61 36.63 16.17 15.33
CA ASN A 61 35.61 16.10 16.40
C ASN A 61 34.36 16.94 16.12
N ASP A 62 34.49 18.08 15.45
CA ASP A 62 33.34 18.95 15.14
C ASP A 62 32.42 18.34 14.06
N ASN A 63 32.99 17.61 13.09
CA ASN A 63 32.23 16.89 12.06
C ASN A 63 31.43 15.71 12.64
N VAL A 64 31.99 14.96 13.59
CA VAL A 64 31.30 13.84 14.24
C VAL A 64 30.14 14.31 15.13
N SER A 65 30.33 15.43 15.84
CA SER A 65 29.28 16.11 16.64
C SER A 65 28.09 16.56 15.76
N SER A 66 28.37 17.20 14.63
CA SER A 66 27.36 17.67 13.65
C SER A 66 26.62 16.53 12.93
N MET A 67 27.31 15.41 12.64
CA MET A 67 26.67 14.23 12.03
C MET A 67 25.74 13.51 13.02
N THR A 68 26.14 13.43 14.29
CA THR A 68 25.34 12.78 15.34
C THR A 68 24.04 13.54 15.60
N SER A 69 24.06 14.88 15.53
CA SER A 69 22.86 15.70 15.66
C SER A 69 21.93 15.55 14.45
N THR A 70 22.47 15.43 13.23
CA THR A 70 21.70 15.18 12.01
C THR A 70 20.99 13.82 12.06
N ILE A 71 21.70 12.74 12.41
CA ILE A 71 21.11 11.40 12.55
C ILE A 71 20.01 11.40 13.62
N SER A 72 20.26 12.02 14.77
CA SER A 72 19.26 12.11 15.85
C SER A 72 17.99 12.83 15.37
N ALA A 73 18.12 13.92 14.62
CA ALA A 73 16.98 14.66 14.09
C ALA A 73 16.11 13.82 13.14
N VAL A 74 16.72 13.06 12.22
CA VAL A 74 15.94 12.23 11.28
C VAL A 74 15.39 10.97 11.96
N CYS A 75 16.15 10.35 12.87
CA CYS A 75 15.70 9.16 13.60
C CYS A 75 14.54 9.43 14.57
N ASN A 76 14.42 10.64 15.12
CA ASN A 76 13.31 11.04 15.97
C ASN A 76 11.95 11.05 15.25
N LEU A 77 11.93 11.01 13.91
CA LEU A 77 10.71 10.91 13.10
C LEU A 77 10.28 9.47 12.83
N THR A 78 11.07 8.49 13.26
CA THR A 78 10.80 7.05 13.06
C THR A 78 9.95 6.49 14.20
N LEU A 79 9.30 5.33 13.98
CA LEU A 79 8.62 4.61 15.04
C LEU A 79 9.58 4.03 16.08
N TYR A 80 10.86 3.82 15.71
CA TYR A 80 11.88 3.23 16.57
C TYR A 80 13.16 4.10 16.59
N PRO A 81 13.13 5.26 17.26
CA PRO A 81 14.26 6.20 17.27
C PRO A 81 15.55 5.58 17.83
N ASP A 82 15.46 4.84 18.93
CA ASP A 82 16.64 4.24 19.58
C ASP A 82 17.35 3.22 18.69
N SER A 83 16.57 2.38 17.98
CA SER A 83 17.15 1.41 17.05
C SER A 83 17.70 2.10 15.79
N CYS A 84 17.07 3.18 15.33
CA CYS A 84 17.57 4.00 14.23
C CYS A 84 18.92 4.63 14.57
N ILE A 85 19.05 5.25 15.74
CA ILE A 85 20.28 5.90 16.17
C ILE A 85 21.39 4.86 16.35
N SER A 86 21.14 3.83 17.16
CA SER A 86 22.16 2.81 17.48
C SER A 86 22.71 2.08 16.25
N SER A 87 21.87 1.82 15.25
CA SER A 87 22.31 1.17 14.00
C SER A 87 23.07 2.09 13.05
N LEU A 88 22.81 3.40 13.07
CA LEU A 88 23.46 4.37 12.16
C LEU A 88 24.69 5.06 12.77
N SER A 89 24.80 5.13 14.10
CA SER A 89 25.95 5.75 14.80
C SER A 89 27.33 5.22 14.37
N PRO A 90 27.54 3.90 14.15
CA PRO A 90 28.85 3.39 13.70
C PRO A 90 29.30 3.92 12.33
N TYR A 91 28.36 4.38 11.50
CA TYR A 91 28.66 4.93 10.18
C TYR A 91 29.01 6.42 10.23
N ALA A 92 28.43 7.18 11.16
CA ALA A 92 28.81 8.59 11.39
C ALA A 92 30.23 8.75 11.93
N ALA A 93 30.73 7.75 12.68
CA ALA A 93 32.09 7.75 13.21
C ALA A 93 33.18 7.64 12.12
N LYS A 94 32.82 7.31 10.87
CA LYS A 94 33.77 7.13 9.75
C LYS A 94 34.08 8.42 8.95
N GLY A 95 33.58 9.58 9.38
CA GLY A 95 34.20 10.89 9.07
C GLY A 95 33.88 11.56 7.72
N ASN A 96 32.93 11.06 6.91
CA ASN A 96 32.54 11.71 5.65
C ASN A 96 31.23 12.49 5.80
N ALA A 97 31.13 13.67 5.17
CA ALA A 97 29.88 14.43 5.07
C ALA A 97 28.77 13.59 4.42
N LEU A 98 27.84 13.09 5.23
CA LEU A 98 26.73 12.25 4.76
C LEU A 98 25.59 13.14 4.25
N LYS A 99 25.22 12.98 2.99
CA LYS A 99 23.99 13.56 2.46
C LYS A 99 22.79 12.81 3.07
N PRO A 100 21.60 13.42 3.17
CA PRO A 100 20.39 12.71 3.63
C PRO A 100 20.08 11.42 2.84
N GLN A 101 20.45 11.38 1.56
CA GLN A 101 20.32 10.20 0.71
C GLN A 101 21.24 9.05 1.15
N ASP A 102 22.45 9.37 1.62
CA ASP A 102 23.40 8.38 2.13
C ASP A 102 22.86 7.75 3.42
N ILE A 103 22.25 8.56 4.30
CA ILE A 103 21.61 8.09 5.54
C ILE A 103 20.50 7.10 5.22
N TYR A 104 19.65 7.39 4.23
CA TYR A 104 18.62 6.48 3.77
C TYR A 104 19.21 5.16 3.24
N LYS A 105 20.17 5.21 2.30
CA LYS A 105 20.81 4.01 1.73
C LYS A 105 21.46 3.14 2.81
N MET A 106 22.13 3.77 3.79
CA MET A 106 22.73 3.05 4.92
C MET A 106 21.67 2.39 5.80
N SER A 107 20.55 3.06 6.07
CA SER A 107 19.45 2.45 6.83
C SER A 107 18.88 1.22 6.11
N VAL A 108 18.73 1.27 4.79
CA VAL A 108 18.30 0.12 4.00
C VAL A 108 19.33 -1.00 4.05
N LEU A 109 20.63 -0.70 3.97
CA LEU A 109 21.70 -1.70 4.09
C LEU A 109 21.69 -2.39 5.47
N VAL A 110 21.45 -1.65 6.55
CA VAL A 110 21.25 -2.23 7.89
C VAL A 110 20.06 -3.20 7.88
N ALA A 111 18.91 -2.76 7.35
CA ALA A 111 17.72 -3.60 7.28
C ALA A 111 17.93 -4.88 6.46
N LEU A 112 18.66 -4.77 5.33
CA LEU A 112 19.00 -5.89 4.47
C LEU A 112 19.92 -6.90 5.17
N ASN A 113 20.97 -6.43 5.84
CA ASN A 113 21.92 -7.28 6.56
C ASN A 113 21.24 -8.05 7.70
N GLU A 114 20.39 -7.35 8.47
CA GLU A 114 19.64 -7.95 9.58
C GLU A 114 18.59 -8.94 9.09
N LEU A 115 17.90 -8.66 7.98
CA LEU A 115 17.00 -9.61 7.34
C LEU A 115 17.75 -10.85 6.85
N SER A 116 18.92 -10.68 6.23
CA SER A 116 19.76 -11.79 5.79
C SER A 116 20.17 -12.68 6.97
N GLY A 117 20.63 -12.06 8.07
CA GLY A 117 21.00 -12.78 9.28
C GLY A 117 19.82 -13.50 9.92
N ALA A 118 18.65 -12.87 9.98
CA ALA A 118 17.42 -13.48 10.48
C ALA A 118 17.00 -14.69 9.61
N SER A 119 17.03 -14.54 8.29
CA SER A 119 16.72 -15.63 7.35
C SER A 119 17.67 -16.82 7.51
N ASP A 120 18.98 -16.56 7.64
CA ASP A 120 19.98 -17.59 7.92
C ASP A 120 19.72 -18.32 9.24
N ASN A 121 19.32 -17.58 10.28
CA ASN A 121 18.98 -18.17 11.57
C ASN A 121 17.74 -19.08 11.52
N PHE A 122 16.74 -18.76 10.70
CA PHE A 122 15.62 -19.67 10.45
C PHE A 122 16.06 -21.00 9.82
N LEU A 123 17.09 -20.98 8.96
CA LEU A 123 17.63 -22.19 8.32
C LEU A 123 18.60 -22.95 9.24
N LYS A 124 19.34 -22.24 10.10
CA LYS A 124 20.45 -22.81 10.87
C LYS A 124 20.10 -23.20 12.30
N SER A 125 19.12 -22.56 12.94
CA SER A 125 18.79 -22.80 14.34
C SER A 125 18.15 -24.18 14.56
N ASP A 126 18.59 -24.88 15.61
CA ASP A 126 18.07 -26.19 16.00
C ASP A 126 16.57 -26.16 16.33
N THR A 127 16.06 -24.99 16.73
CA THR A 127 14.63 -24.74 16.98
C THR A 127 13.78 -24.93 15.71
N PHE A 128 14.32 -24.61 14.54
CA PHE A 128 13.60 -24.67 13.26
C PHE A 128 13.98 -25.89 12.40
N LYS A 129 15.10 -26.56 12.70
CA LYS A 129 15.55 -27.76 11.98
C LYS A 129 14.81 -29.04 12.38
N ASN A 130 14.50 -29.22 13.66
CA ASN A 130 13.94 -30.48 14.20
C ASN A 130 12.42 -30.38 14.44
N ILE A 131 11.69 -29.82 13.47
CA ILE A 131 10.25 -29.62 13.61
C ILE A 131 9.50 -30.85 13.13
N ASN A 132 8.80 -31.49 14.07
CA ASN A 132 7.91 -32.62 13.80
C ASN A 132 6.46 -32.19 13.52
N ASP A 133 6.13 -30.90 13.70
CA ASP A 133 4.77 -30.38 13.46
C ASP A 133 4.60 -29.96 11.98
N PRO A 134 3.69 -30.62 11.22
CA PRO A 134 3.43 -30.27 9.83
C PRO A 134 2.93 -28.83 9.63
N ALA A 135 2.21 -28.25 10.59
CA ALA A 135 1.72 -26.88 10.49
C ALA A 135 2.88 -25.87 10.59
N ALA A 136 3.78 -26.08 11.57
CA ALA A 136 4.99 -25.28 11.71
C ALA A 136 5.92 -25.41 10.49
N ALA A 137 6.08 -26.61 9.91
CA ALA A 137 6.89 -26.80 8.71
C ALA A 137 6.36 -26.00 7.51
N LYS A 138 5.04 -25.99 7.29
CA LYS A 138 4.40 -25.19 6.22
C LYS A 138 4.49 -23.68 6.48
N ALA A 139 4.41 -23.26 7.75
CA ALA A 139 4.60 -21.85 8.13
C ALA A 139 6.04 -21.39 7.82
N ILE A 140 7.05 -22.21 8.10
CA ILE A 140 8.46 -21.93 7.77
C ILE A 140 8.67 -21.83 6.27
N GLN A 141 8.09 -22.75 5.49
CA GLN A 141 8.18 -22.69 4.04
C GLN A 141 7.58 -21.38 3.50
N SER A 142 6.40 -20.97 4.00
CA SER A 142 5.80 -19.67 3.66
C SER A 142 6.73 -18.52 4.05
N CYS A 143 7.29 -18.56 5.25
CA CYS A 143 8.19 -17.53 5.75
C CYS A 143 9.43 -17.39 4.86
N HIS A 144 10.08 -18.49 4.48
CA HIS A 144 11.26 -18.44 3.60
C HIS A 144 10.95 -17.75 2.26
N GLU A 145 9.81 -18.07 1.65
CA GLU A 145 9.36 -17.40 0.42
C GLU A 145 9.11 -15.90 0.64
N LEU A 146 8.43 -15.54 1.73
CA LEU A 146 8.16 -14.15 2.11
C LEU A 146 9.45 -13.36 2.36
N LEU A 147 10.42 -13.91 3.09
CA LEU A 147 11.69 -13.25 3.35
C LEU A 147 12.51 -13.10 2.06
N SER A 148 12.44 -14.06 1.13
CA SER A 148 13.05 -13.91 -0.20
C SER A 148 12.44 -12.75 -0.99
N LEU A 149 11.12 -12.55 -0.93
CA LEU A 149 10.46 -11.40 -1.56
C LEU A 149 10.86 -10.08 -0.87
N ALA A 150 10.95 -10.05 0.47
CA ALA A 150 11.42 -8.88 1.21
C ALA A 150 12.85 -8.50 0.82
N PHE A 151 13.74 -9.49 0.67
CA PHE A 151 15.12 -9.27 0.28
C PHE A 151 15.24 -8.67 -1.12
N ASP A 152 14.46 -9.18 -2.08
CA ASP A 152 14.40 -8.61 -3.44
C ASP A 152 13.97 -7.14 -3.41
N HIS A 153 12.91 -6.79 -2.69
CA HIS A 153 12.41 -5.41 -2.60
C HIS A 153 13.39 -4.47 -1.89
N LEU A 154 14.07 -4.92 -0.83
CA LEU A 154 15.12 -4.13 -0.19
C LEU A 154 16.31 -3.90 -1.14
N ASN A 155 16.72 -4.89 -1.92
CA ASN A 155 17.77 -4.71 -2.94
C ASN A 155 17.34 -3.76 -4.06
N ASP A 156 16.09 -3.86 -4.52
CA ASP A 156 15.55 -2.98 -5.56
C ASP A 156 15.63 -1.51 -5.09
N THR A 157 15.37 -1.23 -3.80
CA THR A 157 15.48 0.13 -3.25
C THR A 157 16.91 0.69 -3.25
N LEU A 158 17.94 -0.18 -3.22
CA LEU A 158 19.34 0.22 -3.31
C LEU A 158 19.83 0.43 -4.75
N SER A 159 19.10 -0.13 -5.73
CA SER A 159 19.48 -0.09 -7.16
C SER A 159 19.13 1.22 -7.86
N VAL A 160 18.38 2.11 -7.20
CA VAL A 160 17.95 3.40 -7.77
C VAL A 160 19.11 4.39 -7.82
N ALA A 161 19.38 4.92 -9.01
CA ALA A 161 20.40 5.95 -9.22
C ALA A 161 20.02 7.28 -8.55
N GLU A 162 21.02 8.04 -8.10
CA GLU A 162 20.81 9.30 -7.34
C GLU A 162 20.06 10.37 -8.14
N THR A 163 20.31 10.45 -9.45
CA THR A 163 19.63 11.37 -10.36
C THR A 163 18.15 11.04 -10.55
N SER A 164 17.74 9.80 -10.29
CA SER A 164 16.36 9.31 -10.44
C SER A 164 15.57 9.32 -9.12
N LEU A 165 16.18 9.70 -8.00
CA LEU A 165 15.55 9.60 -6.69
C LEU A 165 14.25 10.42 -6.59
N LEU A 166 14.21 11.59 -7.22
CA LEU A 166 13.04 12.48 -7.23
C LEU A 166 11.81 11.83 -7.88
N ASP A 167 12.02 10.99 -8.88
CA ASP A 167 10.94 10.30 -9.61
C ASP A 167 10.57 8.95 -9.01
N ALA A 168 11.44 8.41 -8.14
CA ALA A 168 11.36 7.06 -7.59
C ALA A 168 10.79 6.99 -6.16
N PHE A 169 10.44 8.12 -5.52
CA PHE A 169 9.92 8.11 -4.13
C PHE A 169 8.73 7.17 -3.93
N ASP A 170 7.77 7.16 -4.88
CA ASP A 170 6.61 6.28 -4.85
C ASP A 170 7.02 4.80 -4.90
N ASP A 171 7.97 4.46 -5.77
CA ASP A 171 8.47 3.09 -5.94
C ASP A 171 9.24 2.63 -4.70
N LEU A 172 10.16 3.46 -4.19
CA LEU A 172 10.92 3.18 -2.98
C LEU A 172 10.01 2.97 -1.76
N ARG A 173 9.00 3.82 -1.58
CA ARG A 173 8.02 3.67 -0.50
C ARG A 173 7.19 2.41 -0.69
N THR A 174 6.80 2.07 -1.91
CA THR A 174 6.04 0.85 -2.23
C THR A 174 6.87 -0.40 -1.90
N TRP A 175 8.11 -0.48 -2.34
CA TRP A 175 8.99 -1.63 -2.11
C TRP A 175 9.32 -1.81 -0.63
N LEU A 176 9.61 -0.73 0.10
CA LEU A 176 9.81 -0.79 1.56
C LEU A 176 8.54 -1.20 2.31
N SER A 177 7.37 -0.68 1.90
CA SER A 177 6.08 -1.08 2.48
C SER A 177 5.80 -2.56 2.26
N SER A 178 6.10 -3.07 1.07
CA SER A 178 5.99 -4.48 0.72
C SER A 178 6.98 -5.35 1.49
N ALA A 179 8.24 -4.94 1.64
CA ALA A 179 9.25 -5.63 2.44
C ALA A 179 8.78 -5.84 3.89
N GLY A 180 8.29 -4.79 4.54
CA GLY A 180 7.71 -4.88 5.88
C GLY A 180 6.46 -5.77 5.93
N THR A 181 5.63 -5.75 4.88
CA THR A 181 4.45 -6.61 4.77
C THR A 181 4.81 -8.09 4.71
N TYR A 182 5.85 -8.47 3.96
CA TYR A 182 6.28 -9.88 3.91
C TYR A 182 6.85 -10.34 5.24
N GLN A 183 7.68 -9.53 5.91
CA GLN A 183 8.22 -9.84 7.23
C GLN A 183 7.07 -10.03 8.24
N GLN A 184 6.07 -9.14 8.24
CA GLN A 184 4.90 -9.27 9.10
C GLN A 184 4.09 -10.53 8.79
N THR A 185 3.86 -10.84 7.51
CA THR A 185 3.11 -12.04 7.10
C THR A 185 3.85 -13.32 7.50
N CYS A 186 5.19 -13.31 7.47
CA CYS A 186 5.98 -14.42 8.00
C CYS A 186 5.69 -14.59 9.51
N ILE A 187 5.74 -13.52 10.31
CA ILE A 187 5.45 -13.57 11.75
C ILE A 187 4.04 -14.10 12.00
N ASP A 188 3.04 -13.55 11.29
CA ASP A 188 1.63 -13.93 11.42
C ASP A 188 1.38 -15.41 11.07
N SER A 189 2.17 -15.98 10.15
CA SER A 189 2.07 -17.39 9.77
C SER A 189 2.34 -18.34 10.96
N PHE A 190 3.07 -17.88 11.99
CA PHE A 190 3.35 -18.63 13.21
C PHE A 190 2.34 -18.39 14.33
N GLU A 191 1.49 -17.36 14.25
CA GLU A 191 0.46 -17.10 15.27
C GLU A 191 -0.55 -18.25 15.35
N ASN A 192 -0.84 -18.87 14.20
CA ASN A 192 -1.76 -20.00 14.05
C ASN A 192 -1.14 -21.37 14.44
N VAL A 193 0.16 -21.42 14.74
CA VAL A 193 0.84 -22.63 15.22
C VAL A 193 0.62 -22.73 16.73
N THR A 194 -0.46 -23.40 17.15
CA THR A 194 -0.87 -23.53 18.55
C THR A 194 -0.09 -24.59 19.33
N SER A 195 0.48 -25.56 18.61
CA SER A 195 1.23 -26.72 19.13
C SER A 195 2.57 -26.35 19.78
N ASN A 196 3.20 -25.24 19.37
CA ASN A 196 4.56 -24.90 19.82
C ASN A 196 4.75 -23.38 19.99
N SER A 197 4.44 -22.90 21.20
CA SER A 197 4.57 -21.49 21.55
C SER A 197 6.01 -20.96 21.50
N ALA A 198 7.03 -21.84 21.58
CA ALA A 198 8.43 -21.44 21.52
C ALA A 198 8.84 -21.04 20.10
N ILE A 199 8.40 -21.79 19.08
CA ILE A 199 8.62 -21.46 17.66
C ILE A 199 8.01 -20.09 17.32
N ARG A 200 6.79 -19.83 17.78
CA ARG A 200 6.12 -18.54 17.58
C ARG A 200 6.91 -17.38 18.20
N LYS A 201 7.37 -17.53 19.45
CA LYS A 201 8.19 -16.50 20.12
C LYS A 201 9.51 -16.29 19.40
N ALA A 202 10.19 -17.38 19.02
CA ALA A 202 11.45 -17.33 18.29
C ALA A 202 11.32 -16.63 16.93
N ALA A 203 10.25 -16.92 16.17
CA ALA A 203 10.01 -16.27 14.88
C ALA A 203 9.82 -14.75 15.01
N GLY A 204 9.01 -14.33 15.98
CA GLY A 204 8.82 -12.90 16.28
C GLY A 204 10.11 -12.23 16.75
N GLN A 205 10.87 -12.87 17.64
CA GLN A 205 12.14 -12.33 18.16
C GLN A 205 13.21 -12.21 17.06
N ASN A 206 13.34 -13.22 16.20
CA ASN A 206 14.31 -13.24 15.10
C ASN A 206 14.05 -12.13 14.08
N LEU A 207 12.79 -11.79 13.82
CA LEU A 207 12.43 -10.78 12.81
C LEU A 207 12.25 -9.37 13.39
N ASN A 208 12.14 -9.21 14.71
CA ASN A 208 11.86 -7.93 15.36
C ASN A 208 12.87 -6.83 14.98
N ASN A 209 14.16 -7.14 14.89
CA ASN A 209 15.15 -6.16 14.46
C ASN A 209 14.97 -5.79 12.98
N SER A 210 14.83 -6.80 12.11
CA SER A 210 14.65 -6.57 10.67
C SER A 210 13.40 -5.72 10.36
N THR A 211 12.28 -5.96 11.06
CA THR A 211 11.05 -5.18 10.89
C THR A 211 11.21 -3.74 11.37
N ARG A 212 11.87 -3.53 12.52
CA ARG A 212 12.18 -2.18 13.03
C ARG A 212 13.08 -1.40 12.08
N TYR A 213 14.12 -2.04 11.53
CA TYR A 213 15.04 -1.35 10.62
C TYR A 213 14.38 -1.05 9.27
N THR A 214 13.57 -1.95 8.72
CA THR A 214 12.76 -1.66 7.52
C THR A 214 11.78 -0.51 7.76
N SER A 215 11.13 -0.47 8.93
CA SER A 215 10.25 0.64 9.36
C SER A 215 11.02 1.97 9.44
N ASN A 216 12.21 1.95 10.02
CA ASN A 216 13.07 3.14 10.07
C ASN A 216 13.41 3.63 8.67
N SER A 217 13.86 2.76 7.76
CA SER A 217 14.15 3.14 6.36
C SER A 217 12.94 3.77 5.66
N LEU A 218 11.74 3.25 5.92
CA LEU A 218 10.48 3.76 5.36
C LEU A 218 10.11 5.17 5.89
N ALA A 219 10.36 5.43 7.17
CA ALA A 219 10.19 6.74 7.76
C ALA A 219 11.24 7.75 7.23
N LEU A 220 12.50 7.34 7.09
CA LEU A 220 13.57 8.20 6.55
C LEU A 220 13.28 8.65 5.12
N ILE A 221 12.84 7.75 4.23
CA ILE A 221 12.51 8.13 2.84
C ILE A 221 11.30 9.07 2.80
N SER A 222 10.32 8.85 3.68
CA SER A 222 9.14 9.71 3.77
C SER A 222 9.47 11.10 4.29
N SER A 223 10.37 11.19 5.28
CA SER A 223 10.89 12.47 5.75
C SER A 223 11.70 13.19 4.67
N LEU A 224 12.48 12.47 3.87
CA LEU A 224 13.30 13.05 2.80
C LEU A 224 12.42 13.71 1.73
N GLU A 225 11.36 13.03 1.28
CA GLU A 225 10.38 13.57 0.34
C GLU A 225 9.71 14.85 0.87
N ASN A 226 9.28 14.86 2.13
CA ASN A 226 8.65 16.02 2.77
C ASN A 226 9.61 17.23 2.85
N SER A 227 10.89 16.98 3.13
CA SER A 227 11.92 18.03 3.16
C SER A 227 12.18 18.61 1.76
N ILE A 228 12.25 17.77 0.73
CA ILE A 228 12.46 18.23 -0.65
C ILE A 228 11.25 19.00 -1.17
N THR A 229 10.04 18.51 -0.91
CA THR A 229 8.80 19.18 -1.34
C THR A 229 8.58 20.52 -0.63
N SER A 230 8.92 20.63 0.66
CA SER A 230 8.86 21.90 1.40
C SER A 230 9.91 22.91 0.93
N LEU A 231 11.14 22.48 0.62
CA LEU A 231 12.17 23.34 0.02
C LEU A 231 11.81 23.75 -1.42
N GLY A 232 11.22 22.84 -2.20
CA GLY A 232 10.69 23.11 -3.53
C GLY A 232 9.53 24.13 -3.51
N ALA A 233 8.74 24.17 -2.44
CA ALA A 233 7.72 25.19 -2.23
C ALA A 233 8.31 26.57 -1.87
N ILE A 234 9.52 26.61 -1.30
CA ILE A 234 10.26 27.85 -1.01
C ILE A 234 11.00 28.36 -2.27
N GLY A 235 11.46 27.45 -3.15
CA GLY A 235 12.08 27.78 -4.44
C GLY A 235 11.12 28.03 -5.61
N LYS A 236 9.84 27.66 -5.50
CA LYS A 236 8.80 27.89 -6.53
C LYS A 236 7.93 29.12 -6.24
N ARG A 237 8.54 30.26 -5.93
CA ARG A 237 7.90 31.58 -6.09
C ARG A 237 7.97 32.15 -7.51
N ARG A 238 8.42 31.36 -8.50
CA ARG A 238 8.18 31.62 -9.94
C ARG A 238 7.98 30.30 -10.70
N ARG A 239 6.75 29.80 -10.68
CA ARG A 239 6.06 29.29 -11.88
C ARG A 239 4.57 29.42 -11.58
N LEU A 240 4.08 30.59 -11.97
CA LEU A 240 2.66 30.94 -12.05
C LEU A 240 1.95 29.89 -12.92
N MET A 241 0.67 29.70 -12.65
CA MET A 241 -0.28 28.99 -13.50
C MET A 241 -0.09 29.35 -14.99
N GLY A 242 0.09 28.35 -15.83
CA GLY A 242 -0.41 28.29 -17.20
C GLY A 242 -1.08 26.91 -17.30
N TYR A 243 -2.31 26.69 -17.74
CA TYR A 243 -3.08 27.33 -18.82
C TYR A 243 -2.22 27.67 -20.03
N GLU A 244 -1.69 26.62 -20.65
CA GLU A 244 -1.37 26.51 -22.07
C GLU A 244 -1.88 25.11 -22.44
N ASP A 245 -3.08 25.02 -23.01
CA ASP A 245 -3.39 25.12 -24.44
C ASP A 245 -2.82 23.93 -25.23
N ASP A 246 -3.72 23.31 -25.99
CA ASP A 246 -3.52 22.08 -26.73
C ASP A 246 -2.42 22.23 -27.79
N ASN A 247 -1.75 21.10 -28.08
CA ASN A 247 -0.76 20.85 -29.14
C ASN A 247 0.71 21.10 -28.75
N ASP A 248 1.40 20.04 -28.31
CA ASP A 248 2.39 19.39 -29.18
C ASP A 248 2.90 18.07 -28.56
N ASP A 249 3.06 17.11 -29.46
CA ASP A 249 3.35 15.72 -29.20
C ASP A 249 4.85 15.45 -29.01
N GLU A 250 5.30 15.17 -27.79
CA GLU A 250 6.60 14.52 -27.60
C GLU A 250 6.50 13.37 -26.59
N TYR A 251 6.38 12.16 -27.14
CA TYR A 251 6.27 10.91 -26.40
C TYR A 251 7.65 10.27 -26.18
N PRO A 252 7.86 9.53 -25.08
CA PRO A 252 9.11 8.81 -24.82
C PRO A 252 9.50 7.87 -25.98
N SER A 253 10.80 7.78 -26.28
CA SER A 253 11.41 7.05 -27.41
C SER A 253 11.16 5.53 -27.47
N TRP A 254 10.39 4.96 -26.54
CA TRP A 254 9.92 3.57 -26.59
C TRP A 254 8.49 3.42 -27.12
N LEU A 255 7.77 4.53 -27.35
CA LEU A 255 6.51 4.55 -28.10
C LEU A 255 6.82 4.66 -29.60
N SER A 256 6.52 3.59 -30.35
CA SER A 256 6.45 3.64 -31.81
C SER A 256 5.21 4.45 -32.20
N SER A 257 5.43 5.73 -32.49
CA SER A 257 4.41 6.70 -32.91
C SER A 257 3.95 6.43 -34.35
N SER A 258 3.03 5.47 -34.53
CA SER A 258 2.13 5.44 -35.70
C SER A 258 1.05 4.35 -35.61
N ASN A 259 1.32 3.24 -34.91
CA ASN A 259 0.33 2.16 -34.73
C ASN A 259 -0.50 2.30 -33.45
N ASP A 260 0.05 2.91 -32.40
CA ASP A 260 -0.63 2.99 -31.09
C ASP A 260 -1.57 4.20 -30.95
N ARG A 261 -1.47 5.19 -31.85
CA ARG A 261 -2.40 6.34 -31.88
C ARG A 261 -3.70 6.05 -32.64
N LYS A 262 -3.69 5.10 -33.57
CA LYS A 262 -4.91 4.61 -34.26
C LYS A 262 -5.75 3.64 -33.40
N LEU A 263 -5.26 3.27 -32.22
CA LEU A 263 -5.89 2.36 -31.26
C LEU A 263 -6.97 3.03 -30.38
N LEU A 264 -7.10 4.37 -30.45
CA LEU A 264 -7.99 5.14 -29.58
C LEU A 264 -9.16 5.84 -30.31
N GLN A 265 -9.35 5.60 -31.61
CA GLN A 265 -10.41 6.28 -32.40
C GLN A 265 -11.26 5.37 -33.30
N LYS A 266 -11.16 4.04 -33.19
CA LYS A 266 -12.11 3.16 -33.87
C LYS A 266 -12.58 2.04 -32.97
N SER A 267 -13.88 2.05 -32.69
CA SER A 267 -14.69 0.88 -32.38
C SER A 267 -14.45 -0.22 -33.41
N SER A 268 -13.56 -1.17 -33.10
CA SER A 268 -13.55 -2.56 -33.57
C SER A 268 -12.27 -3.23 -33.10
N GLU A 269 -12.41 -4.29 -32.28
CA GLU A 269 -11.46 -5.39 -32.07
C GLU A 269 -10.01 -5.19 -32.57
N THR A 270 -9.17 -4.51 -31.80
CA THR A 270 -7.72 -4.63 -31.98
C THR A 270 -7.28 -5.99 -31.46
N LYS A 271 -7.02 -6.91 -32.39
CA LYS A 271 -6.60 -8.30 -32.11
C LYS A 271 -5.32 -8.30 -31.28
N ILE A 272 -5.46 -8.48 -29.97
CA ILE A 272 -4.34 -8.72 -29.05
C ILE A 272 -3.54 -9.92 -29.58
N LYS A 273 -2.24 -9.73 -29.85
CA LYS A 273 -1.38 -10.81 -30.36
C LYS A 273 -1.18 -11.87 -29.27
N VAL A 274 -1.80 -13.02 -29.45
CA VAL A 274 -1.67 -14.18 -28.55
C VAL A 274 -0.34 -14.91 -28.81
N ASN A 275 0.44 -15.18 -27.76
CA ASN A 275 1.67 -15.97 -27.86
C ASN A 275 1.41 -17.47 -27.71
N VAL A 276 0.50 -17.84 -26.81
CA VAL A 276 0.19 -19.24 -26.47
C VAL A 276 -1.30 -19.39 -26.21
N VAL A 277 -1.89 -20.49 -26.71
CA VAL A 277 -3.27 -20.90 -26.42
C VAL A 277 -3.28 -22.10 -25.49
N VAL A 278 -4.11 -22.03 -24.45
CA VAL A 278 -4.42 -23.12 -23.52
C VAL A 278 -5.85 -23.57 -23.76
N ALA A 279 -6.06 -24.86 -24.02
CA ALA A 279 -7.39 -25.42 -24.23
C ALA A 279 -7.48 -26.86 -23.72
N LYS A 280 -8.49 -27.16 -22.90
CA LYS A 280 -8.68 -28.51 -22.33
C LYS A 280 -9.05 -29.55 -23.40
N ASP A 281 -9.74 -29.13 -24.45
CA ASP A 281 -10.16 -29.95 -25.59
C ASP A 281 -9.00 -30.38 -26.51
N GLY A 282 -7.77 -29.87 -26.27
CA GLY A 282 -6.59 -30.17 -27.09
C GLY A 282 -6.42 -29.25 -28.31
N SER A 283 -7.31 -28.29 -28.54
CA SER A 283 -7.21 -27.32 -29.64
C SER A 283 -6.17 -26.21 -29.42
N GLY A 284 -5.47 -26.22 -28.28
CA GLY A 284 -4.42 -25.27 -27.90
C GLY A 284 -3.07 -25.97 -27.72
N LYS A 285 -1.98 -25.19 -27.63
CA LYS A 285 -0.62 -25.71 -27.44
C LYS A 285 -0.44 -26.44 -26.11
N TYR A 286 -1.15 -25.99 -25.06
CA TYR A 286 -1.11 -26.62 -23.74
C TYR A 286 -2.53 -26.95 -23.24
N LYS A 287 -2.66 -27.98 -22.41
CA LYS A 287 -3.93 -28.36 -21.76
C LYS A 287 -4.15 -27.72 -20.38
N SER A 288 -3.11 -27.09 -19.81
CA SER A 288 -3.13 -26.46 -18.47
C SER A 288 -2.41 -25.13 -18.49
N ILE A 289 -2.83 -24.21 -17.61
CA ILE A 289 -2.24 -22.88 -17.46
C ILE A 289 -0.82 -22.99 -16.90
N LYS A 290 -0.57 -23.88 -15.92
CA LYS A 290 0.78 -24.13 -15.38
C LYS A 290 1.81 -24.48 -16.45
N ALA A 291 1.44 -25.33 -17.42
CA ALA A 291 2.35 -25.70 -18.51
C ALA A 291 2.67 -24.52 -19.43
N ALA A 292 1.69 -23.66 -19.72
CA ALA A 292 1.90 -22.44 -20.50
C ALA A 292 2.81 -21.44 -19.77
N LEU A 293 2.62 -21.25 -18.46
CA LEU A 293 3.47 -20.39 -17.63
C LEU A 293 4.90 -20.90 -17.53
N LYS A 294 5.10 -22.22 -17.42
CA LYS A 294 6.44 -22.83 -17.42
C LYS A 294 7.21 -22.49 -18.70
N ALA A 295 6.52 -22.50 -19.84
CA ALA A 295 7.11 -22.19 -21.14
C ALA A 295 7.25 -20.69 -21.44
N ALA A 296 6.61 -19.82 -20.66
CA ALA A 296 6.73 -18.38 -20.84
C ALA A 296 8.16 -17.91 -20.50
N PRO A 297 8.71 -16.91 -21.22
CA PRO A 297 10.04 -16.38 -20.95
C PRO A 297 10.12 -15.76 -19.56
N GLU A 298 11.31 -15.82 -18.96
CA GLU A 298 11.59 -15.16 -17.69
C GLU A 298 12.04 -13.72 -17.89
N LYS A 299 11.66 -12.85 -16.96
CA LYS A 299 11.99 -11.43 -16.88
C LYS A 299 11.82 -10.68 -18.20
N SER A 300 10.82 -11.08 -18.98
CA SER A 300 10.53 -10.48 -20.28
C SER A 300 10.13 -9.02 -20.13
N LYS A 301 10.79 -8.13 -20.88
CA LYS A 301 10.40 -6.71 -20.99
C LYS A 301 9.16 -6.50 -21.85
N LYS A 302 8.80 -7.49 -22.67
CA LYS A 302 7.61 -7.47 -23.53
C LYS A 302 6.49 -8.28 -22.91
N ARG A 303 5.25 -7.87 -23.15
CA ARG A 303 4.07 -8.62 -22.71
C ARG A 303 3.99 -9.99 -23.39
N PHE A 304 3.76 -11.02 -22.60
CA PHE A 304 3.55 -12.39 -23.08
C PHE A 304 2.10 -12.81 -22.80
N VAL A 305 1.32 -12.99 -23.86
CA VAL A 305 -0.13 -13.21 -23.81
C VAL A 305 -0.45 -14.70 -23.89
N ILE A 306 -1.09 -15.22 -22.84
CA ILE A 306 -1.64 -16.57 -22.75
C ILE A 306 -3.15 -16.46 -22.87
N TYR A 307 -3.71 -16.98 -23.96
CA TYR A 307 -5.15 -17.10 -24.14
C TYR A 307 -5.64 -18.44 -23.61
N VAL A 308 -6.64 -18.43 -22.73
CA VAL A 308 -7.17 -19.62 -22.05
C VAL A 308 -8.64 -19.78 -22.45
N LYS A 309 -8.89 -20.78 -23.30
CA LYS A 309 -10.26 -21.06 -23.77
C LYS A 309 -11.20 -21.43 -22.62
N LYS A 310 -12.50 -21.34 -22.87
CA LYS A 310 -13.55 -21.70 -21.94
C LYS A 310 -13.35 -23.10 -21.36
N GLY A 311 -13.68 -23.25 -20.08
CA GLY A 311 -13.58 -24.49 -19.33
C GLY A 311 -13.20 -24.25 -17.88
N VAL A 312 -13.37 -25.31 -17.08
CA VAL A 312 -12.97 -25.33 -15.66
C VAL A 312 -11.61 -26.01 -15.51
N TYR A 313 -10.59 -25.23 -15.20
CA TYR A 313 -9.21 -25.65 -14.98
C TYR A 313 -8.99 -25.90 -13.48
N LYS A 314 -9.07 -27.17 -13.08
CA LYS A 314 -8.83 -27.60 -11.69
C LYS A 314 -7.34 -27.68 -11.42
N GLU A 315 -6.73 -26.54 -11.07
CA GLU A 315 -5.32 -26.42 -10.75
C GLU A 315 -5.05 -25.24 -9.81
N ASN A 316 -4.14 -25.42 -8.86
CA ASN A 316 -3.51 -24.29 -8.17
C ASN A 316 -2.40 -23.73 -9.07
N VAL A 317 -2.52 -22.48 -9.47
CA VAL A 317 -1.61 -21.81 -10.41
C VAL A 317 -0.78 -20.76 -9.69
N ARG A 318 0.52 -20.70 -10.03
CA ARG A 318 1.45 -19.71 -9.51
C ARG A 318 2.17 -19.02 -10.67
N VAL A 319 2.11 -17.70 -10.71
CA VAL A 319 2.89 -16.86 -11.64
C VAL A 319 4.13 -16.41 -10.88
N GLU A 320 5.21 -17.18 -10.99
CA GLU A 320 6.43 -16.98 -10.21
C GLU A 320 7.06 -15.59 -10.39
N LYS A 321 7.84 -15.12 -9.40
CA LYS A 321 8.42 -13.76 -9.38
C LYS A 321 9.31 -13.43 -10.59
N THR A 322 9.83 -14.45 -11.28
CA THR A 322 10.61 -14.31 -12.53
C THR A 322 9.74 -14.14 -13.77
N LYS A 323 8.43 -14.41 -13.73
CA LYS A 323 7.53 -14.32 -14.89
C LYS A 323 6.92 -12.92 -15.02
N TRP A 324 7.69 -11.98 -15.56
CA TRP A 324 7.26 -10.58 -15.71
C TRP A 324 6.35 -10.39 -16.92
N ASN A 325 5.44 -9.42 -16.83
CA ASN A 325 4.60 -8.96 -17.94
C ASN A 325 3.76 -10.07 -18.60
N ILE A 326 3.33 -11.06 -17.82
CA ILE A 326 2.39 -12.08 -18.29
C ILE A 326 0.99 -11.47 -18.37
N MET A 327 0.30 -11.68 -19.48
CA MET A 327 -1.13 -11.40 -19.62
C MET A 327 -1.89 -12.69 -19.85
N ILE A 328 -2.92 -12.94 -19.05
CA ILE A 328 -3.85 -14.07 -19.22
C ILE A 328 -5.21 -13.53 -19.63
N ILE A 329 -5.76 -14.07 -20.72
CA ILE A 329 -7.07 -13.69 -21.24
C ILE A 329 -7.94 -14.93 -21.34
N GLY A 330 -9.12 -14.91 -20.73
CA GLY A 330 -10.13 -15.97 -20.86
C GLY A 330 -11.19 -15.67 -21.92
N ASP A 331 -12.13 -16.60 -22.11
CA ASP A 331 -13.32 -16.44 -22.97
C ASP A 331 -14.46 -15.69 -22.26
N GLY A 332 -14.25 -15.24 -21.03
CA GLY A 332 -15.26 -14.62 -20.17
C GLY A 332 -15.09 -15.07 -18.72
N LYS A 333 -15.38 -14.17 -17.78
CA LYS A 333 -15.18 -14.41 -16.34
C LYS A 333 -15.97 -15.59 -15.76
N ASP A 334 -17.05 -15.98 -16.43
CA ASP A 334 -17.88 -17.14 -16.08
C ASP A 334 -17.66 -18.35 -17.01
N ALA A 335 -16.94 -18.17 -18.12
CA ALA A 335 -16.68 -19.20 -19.12
C ALA A 335 -15.33 -19.89 -18.91
N THR A 336 -14.29 -19.13 -18.55
CA THR A 336 -12.95 -19.64 -18.21
C THR A 336 -12.74 -19.52 -16.71
N ILE A 337 -12.69 -20.66 -16.01
CA ILE A 337 -12.59 -20.71 -14.55
C ILE A 337 -11.34 -21.48 -14.13
N VAL A 338 -10.51 -20.89 -13.27
CA VAL A 338 -9.47 -21.61 -12.51
C VAL A 338 -10.03 -21.95 -11.14
N SER A 339 -9.97 -23.22 -10.76
CA SER A 339 -10.63 -23.73 -9.55
C SER A 339 -9.68 -24.55 -8.67
N GLY A 340 -9.72 -24.28 -7.36
CA GLY A 340 -9.00 -24.99 -6.31
C GLY A 340 -9.86 -25.12 -5.04
N ASN A 341 -9.31 -25.72 -3.99
CA ASN A 341 -10.01 -25.98 -2.72
C ASN A 341 -9.07 -26.03 -1.49
N ARG A 342 -7.84 -25.51 -1.61
CA ARG A 342 -6.91 -25.45 -0.47
C ARG A 342 -7.44 -24.49 0.58
N ASN A 343 -7.28 -24.84 1.85
CA ASN A 343 -7.86 -24.10 2.96
C ASN A 343 -7.10 -24.36 4.27
N PHE A 344 -7.37 -23.50 5.25
CA PHE A 344 -6.75 -23.54 6.57
C PHE A 344 -7.09 -24.79 7.38
N ILE A 345 -8.36 -25.20 7.43
CA ILE A 345 -8.81 -26.36 8.21
C ILE A 345 -8.09 -27.66 7.79
N ASP A 346 -7.86 -27.84 6.49
CA ASP A 346 -7.14 -28.99 5.94
C ASP A 346 -5.61 -28.82 6.01
N GLY A 347 -5.14 -27.85 6.80
CA GLY A 347 -3.74 -27.64 7.13
C GLY A 347 -2.94 -26.86 6.09
N THR A 348 -3.56 -26.08 5.20
CA THR A 348 -2.84 -25.18 4.29
C THR A 348 -2.86 -23.75 4.82
N PRO A 349 -1.70 -23.12 5.13
CA PRO A 349 -1.67 -21.73 5.58
C PRO A 349 -2.36 -20.80 4.58
N THR A 350 -2.98 -19.71 5.06
CA THR A 350 -3.72 -18.75 4.23
C THR A 350 -2.92 -18.29 3.01
N PHE A 351 -1.64 -17.92 3.20
CA PHE A 351 -0.74 -17.51 2.12
C PHE A 351 -0.59 -18.56 1.00
N GLN A 352 -0.61 -19.86 1.35
CA GLN A 352 -0.48 -20.97 0.40
C GLN A 352 -1.82 -21.51 -0.12
N SER A 353 -2.94 -21.03 0.42
CA SER A 353 -4.29 -21.53 0.09
C SER A 353 -4.82 -21.02 -1.25
N ALA A 354 -4.17 -20.02 -1.85
CA ALA A 354 -4.58 -19.39 -3.09
C ALA A 354 -4.76 -20.40 -4.24
N THR A 355 -5.90 -20.32 -4.92
CA THR A 355 -6.13 -21.04 -6.18
C THR A 355 -5.26 -20.45 -7.29
N PHE A 356 -5.17 -19.13 -7.35
CA PHE A 356 -4.29 -18.41 -8.27
C PHE A 356 -3.42 -17.41 -7.49
N ALA A 357 -2.11 -17.55 -7.56
CA ALA A 357 -1.16 -16.68 -6.86
C ALA A 357 -0.22 -15.97 -7.84
N VAL A 358 -0.08 -14.65 -7.70
CA VAL A 358 0.67 -13.81 -8.65
C VAL A 358 1.82 -13.09 -7.96
N PHE A 359 3.05 -13.41 -8.38
CA PHE A 359 4.29 -12.82 -7.86
C PHE A 359 5.03 -11.96 -8.89
N GLY A 360 4.96 -12.32 -10.17
CA GLY A 360 5.63 -11.60 -11.25
C GLY A 360 5.00 -10.24 -11.55
N LYS A 361 5.82 -9.17 -11.55
CA LYS A 361 5.38 -7.79 -11.81
C LYS A 361 4.76 -7.58 -13.20
N GLY A 362 3.87 -6.59 -13.31
CA GLY A 362 3.20 -6.21 -14.56
C GLY A 362 2.20 -7.25 -15.06
N PHE A 363 1.69 -8.10 -14.17
CA PHE A 363 0.73 -9.15 -14.50
C PHE A 363 -0.63 -8.54 -14.88
N VAL A 364 -1.27 -9.10 -15.90
CA VAL A 364 -2.64 -8.72 -16.28
C VAL A 364 -3.50 -9.97 -16.42
N ALA A 365 -4.65 -10.01 -15.74
CA ALA A 365 -5.71 -10.98 -16.01
C ALA A 365 -6.93 -10.27 -16.59
N ARG A 366 -7.55 -10.90 -17.59
CA ARG A 366 -8.75 -10.38 -18.24
C ARG A 366 -9.73 -11.49 -18.56
N ASP A 367 -11.02 -11.23 -18.35
CA ASP A 367 -12.12 -12.09 -18.77
C ASP A 367 -11.98 -13.55 -18.25
N ILE A 368 -11.61 -13.72 -16.98
CA ILE A 368 -11.35 -15.02 -16.34
C ILE A 368 -11.81 -15.05 -14.87
N GLY A 369 -12.27 -16.20 -14.39
CA GLY A 369 -12.68 -16.39 -12.99
C GLY A 369 -11.69 -17.23 -12.17
N PHE A 370 -11.51 -16.86 -10.90
CA PHE A 370 -10.71 -17.55 -9.90
C PHE A 370 -11.63 -17.99 -8.76
N VAL A 371 -11.67 -19.30 -8.49
CA VAL A 371 -12.66 -19.89 -7.57
C VAL A 371 -11.99 -20.81 -6.56
N ASN A 372 -12.22 -20.56 -5.27
CA ASN A 372 -11.90 -21.51 -4.21
C ASN A 372 -13.17 -22.17 -3.67
N THR A 373 -13.27 -23.48 -3.85
CA THR A 373 -14.47 -24.29 -3.57
C THR A 373 -14.49 -24.93 -2.18
N ALA A 374 -13.58 -24.55 -1.27
CA ALA A 374 -13.49 -25.15 0.07
C ALA A 374 -14.76 -24.98 0.91
N GLY A 375 -15.46 -23.84 0.78
CA GLY A 375 -16.70 -23.56 1.52
C GLY A 375 -16.48 -22.86 2.87
N ALA A 376 -17.56 -22.30 3.44
CA ALA A 376 -17.50 -21.52 4.69
C ALA A 376 -16.94 -22.30 5.89
N ALA A 377 -17.25 -23.59 5.99
CA ALA A 377 -16.81 -24.46 7.09
C ALA A 377 -15.30 -24.73 7.10
N LYS A 378 -14.58 -24.35 6.04
CA LYS A 378 -13.14 -24.55 5.89
C LYS A 378 -12.30 -23.32 6.27
N HIS A 379 -12.96 -22.26 6.76
CA HIS A 379 -12.35 -20.98 7.11
C HIS A 379 -11.54 -20.39 5.94
N GLN A 380 -10.33 -19.87 6.19
CA GLN A 380 -9.52 -19.15 5.22
C GLN A 380 -9.21 -20.01 3.98
N ALA A 381 -9.67 -19.55 2.81
CA ALA A 381 -9.53 -20.28 1.55
C ALA A 381 -9.47 -19.31 0.37
N VAL A 382 -8.26 -18.91 -0.01
CA VAL A 382 -8.05 -17.82 -0.98
C VAL A 382 -8.35 -18.26 -2.41
N ALA A 383 -9.14 -17.46 -3.14
CA ALA A 383 -9.35 -17.65 -4.58
C ALA A 383 -8.20 -17.03 -5.38
N LEU A 384 -7.90 -15.76 -5.12
CA LEU A 384 -6.86 -15.01 -5.79
C LEU A 384 -5.96 -14.32 -4.75
N MET A 385 -4.65 -14.49 -4.90
CA MET A 385 -3.65 -13.70 -4.18
C MET A 385 -2.76 -12.97 -5.19
N SER A 386 -2.53 -11.68 -4.96
CA SER A 386 -1.52 -10.93 -5.71
C SER A 386 -0.54 -10.27 -4.75
N THR A 387 0.74 -10.46 -5.02
CA THR A 387 1.87 -9.73 -4.47
C THR A 387 2.67 -9.03 -5.57
N ALA A 388 2.18 -9.09 -6.81
CA ALA A 388 2.83 -8.49 -7.97
C ALA A 388 2.58 -6.98 -8.02
N ASP A 389 3.68 -6.23 -8.15
CA ASP A 389 3.59 -4.79 -8.42
C ASP A 389 3.05 -4.53 -9.82
N GLU A 390 2.27 -3.46 -9.93
CA GLU A 390 1.58 -3.05 -11.17
C GLU A 390 0.71 -4.18 -11.76
N SER A 391 0.02 -4.92 -10.90
CA SER A 391 -0.90 -5.99 -11.34
C SER A 391 -2.31 -5.46 -11.64
N VAL A 392 -2.91 -5.96 -12.73
CA VAL A 392 -4.26 -5.57 -13.19
C VAL A 392 -5.17 -6.78 -13.33
N PHE A 393 -6.40 -6.63 -12.84
CA PHE A 393 -7.47 -7.60 -13.03
C PHE A 393 -8.67 -6.87 -13.65
N TYR A 394 -9.01 -7.22 -14.88
CA TYR A 394 -10.08 -6.55 -15.64
C TYR A 394 -11.18 -7.53 -16.03
N ARG A 395 -12.42 -7.25 -15.62
CA ARG A 395 -13.56 -8.17 -15.83
C ARG A 395 -13.23 -9.58 -15.38
N CYS A 396 -12.73 -9.69 -14.16
CA CYS A 396 -12.43 -10.97 -13.53
C CYS A 396 -13.51 -11.32 -12.50
N ARG A 397 -13.58 -12.60 -12.14
CA ARG A 397 -14.41 -13.09 -11.04
C ARG A 397 -13.52 -13.65 -9.95
N MET A 398 -13.77 -13.30 -8.69
CA MET A 398 -13.11 -13.88 -7.53
C MET A 398 -14.20 -14.44 -6.62
N ASP A 399 -14.25 -15.76 -6.45
CA ASP A 399 -15.35 -16.43 -5.75
C ASP A 399 -14.83 -17.43 -4.72
N ALA A 400 -15.04 -17.11 -3.44
CA ALA A 400 -14.88 -18.04 -2.34
C ALA A 400 -15.84 -17.65 -1.19
N PHE A 401 -15.44 -17.93 0.05
CA PHE A 401 -16.13 -17.55 1.26
C PHE A 401 -15.24 -16.62 2.08
N GLN A 402 -14.54 -17.15 3.09
CA GLN A 402 -13.60 -16.40 3.90
C GLN A 402 -12.27 -16.20 3.16
N ASP A 403 -11.71 -14.99 3.23
CA ASP A 403 -10.41 -14.62 2.66
C ASP A 403 -10.34 -14.75 1.12
N THR A 404 -11.39 -14.36 0.39
CA THR A 404 -11.48 -14.58 -1.08
C THR A 404 -10.36 -13.93 -1.89
N LEU A 405 -10.15 -12.62 -1.71
CA LEU A 405 -9.16 -11.82 -2.42
C LEU A 405 -8.08 -11.35 -1.45
N TYR A 406 -6.88 -11.91 -1.61
CA TYR A 406 -5.71 -11.50 -0.86
C TYR A 406 -4.88 -10.50 -1.67
N ALA A 407 -5.21 -9.22 -1.54
CA ALA A 407 -4.44 -8.10 -2.08
C ALA A 407 -3.22 -7.86 -1.16
N HIS A 408 -2.22 -8.73 -1.29
CA HIS A 408 -1.18 -8.94 -0.28
C HIS A 408 -0.27 -7.71 -0.10
N SER A 409 0.39 -7.26 -1.16
CA SER A 409 1.41 -6.19 -1.15
C SER A 409 1.53 -5.52 -2.52
N ASN A 410 2.37 -4.48 -2.63
CA ASN A 410 2.61 -3.68 -3.85
C ASN A 410 1.36 -2.97 -4.40
N ARG A 411 1.44 -2.40 -5.61
CA ARG A 411 0.35 -1.67 -6.26
C ARG A 411 -0.51 -2.59 -7.12
N GLN A 412 -1.82 -2.47 -6.99
CA GLN A 412 -2.78 -3.34 -7.68
C GLN A 412 -4.01 -2.56 -8.14
N PHE A 413 -4.58 -2.97 -9.28
CA PHE A 413 -5.80 -2.38 -9.83
C PHE A 413 -6.81 -3.44 -10.25
N TYR A 414 -8.05 -3.31 -9.77
CA TYR A 414 -9.17 -4.20 -10.09
C TYR A 414 -10.27 -3.37 -10.74
N LYS A 415 -10.69 -3.75 -11.95
CA LYS A 415 -11.69 -3.01 -12.74
C LYS A 415 -12.79 -3.94 -13.23
N GLU A 416 -14.05 -3.56 -13.03
CA GLU A 416 -15.22 -4.31 -13.51
C GLU A 416 -15.24 -5.77 -13.04
N CYS A 417 -14.68 -6.04 -11.86
CA CYS A 417 -14.62 -7.40 -11.30
C CYS A 417 -15.84 -7.70 -10.43
N ASP A 418 -16.18 -8.99 -10.33
CA ASP A 418 -17.15 -9.48 -9.36
C ASP A 418 -16.42 -10.23 -8.25
N ILE A 419 -16.62 -9.80 -7.00
CA ILE A 419 -15.91 -10.34 -5.84
C ILE A 419 -16.93 -10.84 -4.81
N TYR A 420 -16.96 -12.15 -4.60
CA TYR A 420 -17.90 -12.83 -3.72
C TYR A 420 -17.21 -13.29 -2.44
N GLY A 421 -17.85 -13.17 -1.28
CA GLY A 421 -17.28 -13.72 -0.06
C GLY A 421 -18.07 -13.43 1.20
N THR A 422 -17.50 -13.77 2.35
CA THR A 422 -18.15 -13.69 3.66
C THR A 422 -17.33 -12.88 4.66
N VAL A 423 -16.38 -13.53 5.33
CA VAL A 423 -15.49 -12.94 6.33
C VAL A 423 -14.21 -12.49 5.66
N ASP A 424 -13.85 -11.22 5.87
CA ASP A 424 -12.58 -10.59 5.47
C ASP A 424 -12.23 -10.84 3.99
N PHE A 425 -13.25 -10.84 3.12
CA PHE A 425 -13.07 -11.41 1.79
C PHE A 425 -12.29 -10.53 0.80
N ILE A 426 -11.97 -9.29 1.18
CA ILE A 426 -10.97 -8.43 0.54
C ILE A 426 -9.97 -7.98 1.61
N PHE A 427 -8.77 -8.55 1.63
CA PHE A 427 -7.82 -8.33 2.72
C PHE A 427 -6.36 -8.25 2.25
N GLY A 428 -5.50 -7.79 3.15
CA GLY A 428 -4.06 -7.65 2.91
C GLY A 428 -3.55 -6.22 3.12
N ASN A 429 -2.36 -5.94 2.61
CA ASN A 429 -1.66 -4.67 2.81
C ASN A 429 -1.05 -4.12 1.51
N SER A 430 -1.67 -4.37 0.35
CA SER A 430 -1.34 -3.68 -0.90
C SER A 430 -1.77 -2.21 -0.89
N ALA A 431 -1.22 -1.41 -1.80
CA ALA A 431 -1.86 -0.20 -2.28
C ALA A 431 -2.82 -0.58 -3.42
N VAL A 432 -4.11 -0.70 -3.14
CA VAL A 432 -5.08 -1.24 -4.10
C VAL A 432 -6.26 -0.31 -4.35
N VAL A 433 -6.61 -0.15 -5.62
CA VAL A 433 -7.86 0.48 -6.05
C VAL A 433 -8.74 -0.55 -6.74
N LEU A 434 -9.97 -0.70 -6.22
CA LEU A 434 -11.06 -1.41 -6.87
C LEU A 434 -12.00 -0.36 -7.48
N GLN A 435 -12.21 -0.42 -8.79
CA GLN A 435 -12.99 0.58 -9.52
C GLN A 435 -14.08 -0.09 -10.35
N ASN A 436 -15.32 0.39 -10.27
CA ASN A 436 -16.45 -0.18 -11.01
C ASN A 436 -16.66 -1.70 -10.76
N CYS A 437 -16.30 -2.20 -9.59
CA CYS A 437 -16.48 -3.60 -9.22
C CYS A 437 -17.86 -3.85 -8.58
N ASN A 438 -18.34 -5.08 -8.70
CA ASN A 438 -19.43 -5.61 -7.89
C ASN A 438 -18.85 -6.34 -6.69
N ILE A 439 -19.19 -5.86 -5.50
CA ILE A 439 -18.78 -6.46 -4.22
C ILE A 439 -19.99 -7.17 -3.65
N LEU A 440 -19.88 -8.49 -3.51
CA LEU A 440 -21.02 -9.40 -3.42
C LEU A 440 -20.94 -10.29 -2.16
N PRO A 441 -21.23 -9.74 -0.96
CA PRO A 441 -21.29 -10.55 0.26
C PRO A 441 -22.34 -11.65 0.13
N ARG A 442 -22.03 -12.86 0.59
CA ARG A 442 -22.92 -14.03 0.55
C ARG A 442 -23.25 -14.55 1.95
N ILE A 443 -24.13 -15.54 2.02
CA ILE A 443 -24.52 -16.17 3.29
C ILE A 443 -23.27 -16.85 3.92
N PRO A 444 -22.87 -16.47 5.16
CA PRO A 444 -21.76 -17.07 5.86
C PRO A 444 -22.17 -18.37 6.59
N MET A 445 -21.23 -18.96 7.32
CA MET A 445 -21.58 -20.04 8.26
C MET A 445 -22.52 -19.50 9.36
N SER A 446 -23.39 -20.35 9.91
CA SER A 446 -24.29 -19.95 11.00
C SER A 446 -23.51 -19.31 12.15
N GLY A 447 -24.03 -18.18 12.67
CA GLY A 447 -23.40 -17.41 13.76
C GLY A 447 -22.25 -16.50 13.34
N GLN A 448 -21.78 -16.56 12.08
CA GLN A 448 -20.78 -15.61 11.57
C GLN A 448 -21.42 -14.32 11.07
N GLN A 449 -20.58 -13.29 10.97
CA GLN A 449 -20.90 -11.99 10.41
C GLN A 449 -20.03 -11.76 9.19
N ASN A 450 -20.52 -10.99 8.22
CA ASN A 450 -19.74 -10.65 7.04
C ASN A 450 -18.91 -9.39 7.28
N THR A 451 -17.68 -9.40 6.79
CA THR A 451 -16.78 -8.25 6.76
C THR A 451 -16.20 -8.13 5.37
N ILE A 452 -16.47 -7.02 4.69
CA ILE A 452 -16.00 -6.83 3.32
C ILE A 452 -14.48 -6.69 3.29
N THR A 453 -13.93 -5.80 4.13
CA THR A 453 -12.48 -5.58 4.18
C THR A 453 -11.83 -5.95 5.51
N ALA A 454 -10.57 -6.39 5.43
CA ALA A 454 -9.66 -6.50 6.56
C ALA A 454 -8.26 -6.02 6.17
N GLN A 455 -8.03 -4.71 6.29
CA GLN A 455 -6.78 -4.10 5.83
C GLN A 455 -5.69 -4.17 6.90
N GLY A 456 -4.49 -4.58 6.50
CA GLY A 456 -3.39 -4.99 7.39
C GLY A 456 -2.21 -4.04 7.51
N LYS A 457 -2.40 -2.71 7.39
CA LYS A 457 -1.31 -1.74 7.53
C LYS A 457 -0.80 -1.68 8.98
N VAL A 458 0.52 -1.83 9.15
CA VAL A 458 1.20 -1.91 10.46
C VAL A 458 2.08 -0.71 10.78
N ASP A 459 2.45 0.09 9.79
CA ASP A 459 3.31 1.28 9.94
C ASP A 459 2.67 2.48 9.22
N PRO A 460 2.56 3.65 9.86
CA PRO A 460 1.90 4.83 9.29
C PRO A 460 2.55 5.32 8.00
N ASN A 461 3.85 5.09 7.82
CA ASN A 461 4.62 5.51 6.65
C ASN A 461 4.44 4.59 5.44
N GLN A 462 3.75 3.45 5.58
CA GLN A 462 3.39 2.62 4.43
C GLN A 462 2.40 3.37 3.52
N ASN A 463 2.60 3.34 2.21
CA ASN A 463 1.67 3.90 1.22
C ASN A 463 0.55 2.92 0.85
N THR A 464 0.13 2.06 1.78
CA THR A 464 -0.79 0.96 1.54
C THR A 464 -2.20 1.27 2.06
N GLY A 465 -3.19 0.54 1.55
CA GLY A 465 -4.60 0.75 1.88
C GLY A 465 -5.52 0.17 0.80
N ILE A 466 -6.79 0.01 1.16
CA ILE A 466 -7.83 -0.44 0.24
C ILE A 466 -8.72 0.75 -0.15
N SER A 467 -8.77 1.07 -1.43
CA SER A 467 -9.66 2.09 -1.99
C SER A 467 -10.73 1.42 -2.86
N ILE A 468 -12.00 1.60 -2.50
CA ILE A 468 -13.16 1.08 -3.23
C ILE A 468 -13.88 2.29 -3.82
N GLN A 469 -13.72 2.49 -5.13
CA GLN A 469 -14.22 3.66 -5.86
C GLN A 469 -15.28 3.26 -6.88
N ASN A 470 -16.40 3.98 -6.92
CA ASN A 470 -17.45 3.78 -7.91
C ASN A 470 -17.88 2.31 -8.04
N CYS A 471 -17.98 1.59 -6.91
CA CYS A 471 -18.34 0.19 -6.86
C CYS A 471 -19.79 0.01 -6.41
N SER A 472 -20.37 -1.16 -6.67
CA SER A 472 -21.71 -1.53 -6.17
C SER A 472 -21.58 -2.65 -5.13
N VAL A 473 -22.01 -2.38 -3.90
CA VAL A 473 -22.03 -3.34 -2.80
C VAL A 473 -23.45 -3.91 -2.67
N MET A 474 -23.65 -5.12 -3.17
CA MET A 474 -24.97 -5.74 -3.32
C MET A 474 -24.97 -7.15 -2.70
N PRO A 475 -26.09 -7.64 -2.17
CA PRO A 475 -26.12 -8.95 -1.56
C PRO A 475 -26.12 -10.04 -2.64
N TRP A 476 -25.32 -11.11 -2.44
CA TRP A 476 -25.42 -12.34 -3.22
C TRP A 476 -26.26 -13.37 -2.46
N GLY A 477 -27.56 -13.36 -2.73
CA GLY A 477 -28.56 -14.13 -2.00
C GLY A 477 -29.26 -13.32 -0.91
N ASN A 478 -29.99 -14.00 -0.04
CA ASN A 478 -30.74 -13.34 1.04
C ASN A 478 -29.85 -13.16 2.28
N LEU A 479 -29.47 -11.91 2.57
CA LEU A 479 -28.70 -11.54 3.77
C LEU A 479 -29.57 -11.04 4.93
N THR A 480 -30.88 -11.27 4.90
CA THR A 480 -31.78 -10.90 6.01
C THR A 480 -31.32 -11.57 7.30
N GLY A 481 -31.12 -10.77 8.35
CA GLY A 481 -30.64 -11.25 9.66
C GLY A 481 -29.12 -11.50 9.73
N ILE A 482 -28.36 -11.26 8.65
CA ILE A 482 -26.90 -11.41 8.63
C ILE A 482 -26.27 -10.02 8.75
N ASN A 483 -25.56 -9.80 9.85
CA ASN A 483 -24.79 -8.56 10.04
C ASN A 483 -23.65 -8.52 9.01
N THR A 484 -23.64 -7.48 8.18
CA THR A 484 -22.59 -7.24 7.19
C THR A 484 -21.98 -5.86 7.40
N PHE A 485 -20.65 -5.82 7.53
CA PHE A 485 -19.88 -4.60 7.77
C PHE A 485 -18.94 -4.31 6.59
N LEU A 486 -18.66 -3.02 6.37
CA LEU A 486 -17.71 -2.51 5.39
C LEU A 486 -16.29 -3.03 5.65
N GLY A 487 -15.93 -3.25 6.91
CA GLY A 487 -14.67 -3.89 7.26
C GLY A 487 -14.33 -3.86 8.75
N ARG A 488 -13.15 -4.40 9.07
CA ARG A 488 -12.56 -4.40 10.41
C ARG A 488 -11.03 -4.27 10.37
N PRO A 489 -10.40 -3.63 11.38
CA PRO A 489 -8.98 -3.30 11.33
C PRO A 489 -8.09 -4.47 11.75
N TRP A 490 -7.61 -5.25 10.78
CA TRP A 490 -6.70 -6.37 11.07
C TRP A 490 -5.42 -5.91 11.78
N LYS A 491 -4.93 -4.70 11.49
CA LYS A 491 -3.73 -4.11 12.10
C LYS A 491 -3.95 -2.64 12.48
N ASN A 492 -3.07 -2.11 13.33
CA ASN A 492 -3.28 -0.84 14.03
C ASN A 492 -3.40 0.40 13.13
N TYR A 493 -2.85 0.38 11.93
CA TYR A 493 -2.92 1.52 10.99
C TYR A 493 -3.84 1.23 9.79
N SER A 494 -4.80 0.32 9.99
CA SER A 494 -5.72 -0.14 8.94
C SER A 494 -6.30 1.03 8.15
N THR A 495 -6.11 1.03 6.83
CA THR A 495 -6.57 2.10 5.94
C THR A 495 -7.57 1.57 4.92
N THR A 496 -8.82 2.03 4.95
CA THR A 496 -9.85 1.63 3.98
C THR A 496 -10.77 2.80 3.65
N VAL A 497 -11.02 3.01 2.36
CA VAL A 497 -11.89 4.08 1.86
C VAL A 497 -12.96 3.50 0.94
N PHE A 498 -14.22 3.77 1.25
CA PHE A 498 -15.34 3.57 0.32
C PHE A 498 -15.76 4.94 -0.21
N MET A 499 -15.67 5.14 -1.52
CA MET A 499 -16.03 6.41 -2.14
C MET A 499 -16.81 6.25 -3.43
N GLU A 500 -17.76 7.16 -3.65
CA GLU A 500 -18.61 7.22 -4.85
C GLU A 500 -19.34 5.89 -5.12
N SER A 501 -19.52 5.08 -4.09
CA SER A 501 -19.99 3.70 -4.21
C SER A 501 -21.44 3.59 -3.77
N ASN A 502 -22.19 2.69 -4.41
CA ASN A 502 -23.55 2.37 -4.03
C ASN A 502 -23.54 1.26 -2.96
N LEU A 503 -24.02 1.58 -1.76
CA LEU A 503 -24.05 0.68 -0.60
C LEU A 503 -25.48 0.16 -0.38
N GLY A 504 -25.67 -1.15 -0.50
CA GLY A 504 -26.96 -1.79 -0.26
C GLY A 504 -27.46 -1.66 1.19
N GLY A 505 -28.78 -1.66 1.37
CA GLY A 505 -29.42 -1.43 2.69
C GLY A 505 -29.18 -2.52 3.74
N PHE A 506 -28.54 -3.64 3.37
CA PHE A 506 -28.15 -4.71 4.29
C PHE A 506 -26.85 -4.41 5.06
N ILE A 507 -26.13 -3.34 4.69
CA ILE A 507 -24.97 -2.88 5.45
C ILE A 507 -25.44 -2.42 6.83
N HIS A 508 -24.84 -3.01 7.86
CA HIS A 508 -25.19 -2.73 9.24
C HIS A 508 -25.02 -1.22 9.54
N PRO A 509 -25.94 -0.56 10.28
CA PRO A 509 -25.88 0.89 10.52
C PRO A 509 -24.55 1.40 11.12
N ASN A 510 -23.94 0.61 12.01
CA ASN A 510 -22.59 0.86 12.55
C ASN A 510 -21.51 1.01 11.45
N GLY A 511 -21.72 0.40 10.28
CA GLY A 511 -20.83 0.38 9.11
C GLY A 511 -19.59 -0.47 9.29
N TRP A 512 -18.91 -0.34 10.42
CA TRP A 512 -17.61 -0.95 10.68
C TRP A 512 -17.64 -1.78 11.96
N MET A 513 -16.78 -2.79 12.04
CA MET A 513 -16.71 -3.73 13.17
C MET A 513 -15.31 -3.71 13.80
N PRO A 514 -15.18 -3.66 15.15
CA PRO A 514 -13.87 -3.71 15.79
C PRO A 514 -13.22 -5.07 15.55
N TRP A 515 -11.89 -5.12 15.54
CA TRP A 515 -11.16 -6.39 15.42
C TRP A 515 -11.29 -7.24 16.69
N VAL A 516 -11.10 -6.61 17.85
CA VAL A 516 -11.28 -7.18 19.19
C VAL A 516 -11.95 -6.12 20.07
N GLY A 517 -12.82 -6.55 20.99
CA GLY A 517 -13.49 -5.65 21.94
C GLY A 517 -14.54 -4.76 21.28
N THR A 518 -14.64 -3.51 21.73
CA THR A 518 -15.72 -2.58 21.34
C THR A 518 -15.27 -1.39 20.51
N THR A 519 -13.95 -1.15 20.37
CA THR A 519 -13.40 -0.02 19.63
C THR A 519 -12.27 -0.44 18.69
N ALA A 520 -12.02 0.37 17.66
CA ALA A 520 -10.82 0.27 16.85
C ALA A 520 -9.66 1.11 17.43
N PRO A 521 -8.40 0.82 17.06
CA PRO A 521 -7.26 1.69 17.34
C PRO A 521 -7.51 3.11 16.80
N SER A 522 -7.12 4.15 17.54
CA SER A 522 -7.29 5.55 17.09
C SER A 522 -6.48 5.88 15.83
N THR A 523 -5.45 5.07 15.54
CA THR A 523 -4.50 5.22 14.43
C THR A 523 -5.00 4.71 13.08
N ILE A 524 -6.17 4.07 13.01
CA ILE A 524 -6.74 3.64 11.72
C ILE A 524 -7.17 4.85 10.87
N PHE A 525 -7.32 4.64 9.56
CA PHE A 525 -7.94 5.60 8.66
C PHE A 525 -9.06 4.93 7.87
N TYR A 526 -10.27 4.98 8.40
CA TYR A 526 -11.48 4.53 7.71
C TYR A 526 -12.28 5.71 7.20
N ALA A 527 -12.87 5.57 6.03
CA ALA A 527 -13.43 6.69 5.31
C ALA A 527 -14.61 6.30 4.43
N GLU A 528 -15.63 7.15 4.44
CA GLU A 528 -16.76 7.10 3.50
C GLU A 528 -16.89 8.48 2.84
N TYR A 529 -16.95 8.52 1.50
CA TYR A 529 -17.03 9.77 0.74
C TYR A 529 -18.00 9.67 -0.43
N ASN A 530 -19.05 10.51 -0.43
CA ASN A 530 -20.02 10.59 -1.53
C ASN A 530 -20.65 9.24 -1.94
N ASN A 531 -20.86 8.33 -0.97
CA ASN A 531 -21.52 7.06 -1.22
C ASN A 531 -23.04 7.28 -1.36
N THR A 532 -23.69 6.41 -2.12
CA THR A 532 -25.15 6.42 -2.36
C THR A 532 -25.77 5.09 -1.95
N GLY A 533 -27.09 4.97 -2.01
CA GLY A 533 -27.82 3.75 -1.64
C GLY A 533 -28.25 3.71 -0.17
N ALA A 534 -29.14 2.77 0.15
CA ALA A 534 -29.78 2.69 1.48
C ALA A 534 -28.78 2.42 2.63
N GLY A 535 -27.66 1.76 2.35
CA GLY A 535 -26.60 1.48 3.31
C GLY A 535 -25.62 2.64 3.54
N ALA A 536 -25.70 3.72 2.75
CA ALA A 536 -24.75 4.84 2.82
C ALA A 536 -25.08 5.88 3.90
N ASN A 537 -26.18 5.73 4.64
CA ASN A 537 -26.49 6.63 5.73
C ASN A 537 -25.46 6.50 6.87
N THR A 538 -24.75 7.59 7.14
CA THR A 538 -23.65 7.63 8.11
C THR A 538 -24.07 8.03 9.54
N LYS A 539 -25.34 8.40 9.78
CA LYS A 539 -25.81 8.94 11.07
C LYS A 539 -25.55 8.01 12.28
N ASN A 540 -25.60 6.70 12.07
CA ASN A 540 -25.45 5.69 13.11
C ASN A 540 -24.13 4.93 13.03
N ARG A 541 -23.14 5.46 12.30
CA ARG A 541 -21.81 4.85 12.24
C ARG A 541 -21.16 4.86 13.61
N VAL A 542 -20.25 3.91 13.83
CA VAL A 542 -19.41 3.88 15.04
C VAL A 542 -18.67 5.20 15.23
N ASN A 543 -18.53 5.66 16.48
CA ASN A 543 -17.81 6.89 16.80
C ASN A 543 -16.35 6.58 17.16
N TRP A 544 -15.54 6.26 16.14
CA TRP A 544 -14.11 6.03 16.32
C TRP A 544 -13.29 7.21 15.82
N GLU A 545 -12.20 7.56 16.53
CA GLU A 545 -11.31 8.65 16.14
C GLU A 545 -10.77 8.50 14.71
N GLY A 546 -10.45 7.27 14.32
CA GLY A 546 -9.93 6.94 12.99
C GLY A 546 -10.98 6.86 11.87
N LEU A 547 -12.28 6.97 12.17
CA LEU A 547 -13.35 6.99 11.16
C LEU A 547 -13.65 8.42 10.70
N LYS A 548 -13.49 8.69 9.41
CA LYS A 548 -13.64 10.01 8.78
C LYS A 548 -14.84 10.03 7.84
N LEU A 549 -15.93 10.67 8.27
CA LEU A 549 -17.19 10.75 7.52
C LEU A 549 -17.40 12.09 6.78
N GLY A 550 -16.61 13.11 7.11
CA GLY A 550 -16.68 14.46 6.54
C GLY A 550 -15.45 14.82 5.69
N LEU A 551 -15.05 13.92 4.79
CA LEU A 551 -13.86 14.14 3.95
C LEU A 551 -14.10 15.24 2.91
N THR A 552 -13.08 16.06 2.69
CA THR A 552 -13.05 16.98 1.55
C THR A 552 -12.64 16.23 0.29
N SER A 553 -13.04 16.73 -0.88
CA SER A 553 -12.60 16.18 -2.18
C SER A 553 -11.08 16.10 -2.29
N LYS A 554 -10.34 17.05 -1.72
CA LYS A 554 -8.87 17.05 -1.66
C LYS A 554 -8.28 15.88 -0.89
N ILE A 555 -8.92 15.43 0.19
CA ILE A 555 -8.45 14.26 0.95
C ILE A 555 -8.88 12.98 0.24
N ALA A 556 -10.14 12.91 -0.21
CA ALA A 556 -10.65 11.76 -0.96
C ALA A 556 -9.84 11.50 -2.24
N SER A 557 -9.44 12.55 -2.97
CA SER A 557 -8.67 12.39 -4.20
C SER A 557 -7.36 11.65 -3.98
N LYS A 558 -6.75 11.69 -2.79
CA LYS A 558 -5.50 10.95 -2.49
C LYS A 558 -5.64 9.44 -2.63
N PHE A 559 -6.86 8.91 -2.57
CA PHE A 559 -7.18 7.50 -2.70
C PHE A 559 -7.63 7.10 -4.11
N THR A 560 -7.56 8.02 -5.07
CA THR A 560 -7.87 7.74 -6.49
C THR A 560 -6.67 7.13 -7.20
N VAL A 561 -6.90 6.58 -8.40
CA VAL A 561 -5.91 5.81 -9.17
C VAL A 561 -4.59 6.56 -9.39
N LYS A 562 -4.63 7.85 -9.74
CA LYS A 562 -3.41 8.63 -10.04
C LYS A 562 -2.53 8.85 -8.81
N PRO A 563 -2.99 9.44 -7.69
CA PRO A 563 -2.12 9.69 -6.54
C PRO A 563 -1.84 8.44 -5.70
N PHE A 564 -2.78 7.50 -5.60
CA PHE A 564 -2.65 6.39 -4.65
C PHE A 564 -1.74 5.28 -5.17
N ILE A 565 -1.93 4.90 -6.43
CA ILE A 565 -1.20 3.79 -7.07
C ILE A 565 -0.40 4.23 -8.30
N GLN A 566 -0.27 5.54 -8.54
CA GLN A 566 0.46 6.10 -9.68
C GLN A 566 -0.03 5.54 -11.03
N GLY A 567 -1.33 5.21 -11.13
CA GLY A 567 -1.87 4.41 -12.22
C GLY A 567 -1.70 5.02 -13.61
N ASN A 568 -1.56 6.35 -13.72
CA ASN A 568 -1.26 7.00 -14.99
C ASN A 568 0.11 6.62 -15.57
N LYS A 569 1.05 6.14 -14.76
CA LYS A 569 2.38 5.71 -15.22
C LYS A 569 2.36 4.33 -15.89
N TRP A 570 1.46 3.42 -15.48
CA TRP A 570 1.54 2.00 -15.86
C TRP A 570 0.24 1.37 -16.39
N LEU A 571 -0.95 1.88 -16.02
CA LEU A 571 -2.23 1.35 -16.51
C LEU A 571 -2.48 1.55 -18.02
N PRO A 572 -2.04 2.63 -18.68
CA PRO A 572 -2.17 2.75 -20.14
C PRO A 572 -1.52 1.58 -20.88
N ALA A 573 -0.35 1.12 -20.41
CA ALA A 573 0.34 -0.03 -20.98
C ALA A 573 -0.43 -1.34 -20.76
N ALA A 574 -1.30 -1.44 -19.74
CA ALA A 574 -2.19 -2.59 -19.54
C ALA A 574 -3.35 -2.65 -20.54
N GLY A 575 -3.69 -1.54 -21.20
CA GLY A 575 -4.81 -1.47 -22.15
C GLY A 575 -6.18 -1.59 -21.46
N VAL A 576 -6.28 -1.14 -20.21
CA VAL A 576 -7.49 -1.20 -19.38
C VAL A 576 -8.01 0.23 -19.14
N PRO A 577 -9.32 0.49 -19.30
CA PRO A 577 -9.88 1.79 -18.99
C PRO A 577 -9.88 2.05 -17.48
N PHE A 578 -9.53 3.28 -17.08
CA PHE A 578 -9.53 3.70 -15.68
C PHE A 578 -9.90 5.18 -15.56
N MET A 579 -10.55 5.54 -14.45
CA MET A 579 -10.70 6.94 -14.05
C MET A 579 -9.54 7.29 -13.12
N ALA A 580 -8.79 8.33 -13.47
CA ALA A 580 -7.57 8.71 -12.76
C ALA A 580 -7.83 9.42 -11.42
N GLY A 581 -8.98 10.10 -11.30
CA GLY A 581 -9.36 10.96 -10.17
C GLY A 581 -10.79 10.67 -9.67
N LEU A 582 -11.35 11.64 -8.95
CA LEU A 582 -12.78 11.73 -8.61
C LEU A 582 -13.54 12.27 -9.82
#